data_AF-A0A7X6VS12-F1
#
_entry.id   AF-A0A7X6VS12-F1
#
_cell.length_a   1.000
_cell.length_b   1.000
_cell.length_c   1.000
_cell.angle_alpha   90.00
_cell.angle_beta   90.00
_cell.angle_gamma   90.00
#
_symmetry.space_group_name_H-M   'P 1'
#
loop_
_entity.id
_entity.type
_entity.pdbx_description
1 polymer ?
#
loop_
_entity_poly.entity_id
_entity_poly.type
_entity_poly.pdbx_seq_one_letter_code
_entity_poly.pdbx_strand_id
1 'polypeptide(L)'
;MLIKRLEAERDNVIGLVPIYTDTGNATKVLLKSGEVWIDNRTIKTARSVLARSYAIDLKAQRLRIEEMLNRKGPLPFFINQRVFMQLKLRQAVSENDMVYGFIDINYIKSLESIDNGARCEAILTNGERLKVFSG
;
A
#
# COMPACT_ATOMS: atom_id res chain seq x y z
N MET A 1 2.29 2.60 27.44
CA MET A 1 1.74 2.21 26.12
C MET A 1 2.90 2.19 25.13
N LEU A 2 3.31 1.03 24.63
CA LEU A 2 4.44 0.95 23.68
C LEU A 2 3.94 1.46 22.32
N ILE A 3 4.58 2.48 21.75
CA ILE A 3 4.23 2.95 20.40
C ILE A 3 4.74 1.91 19.41
N LYS A 4 3.81 1.18 18.76
CA LYS A 4 4.14 0.21 17.72
C LYS A 4 4.70 0.94 16.51
N ARG A 5 5.90 0.56 16.07
CA ARG A 5 6.62 1.20 14.96
C ARG A 5 6.59 0.31 13.72
N LEU A 6 6.23 0.88 12.58
CA LEU A 6 6.23 0.19 11.28
C LEU A 6 7.57 -0.49 10.99
N GLU A 7 8.67 0.15 11.36
CA GLU A 7 10.04 -0.30 11.18
C GLU A 7 10.34 -1.59 11.97
N ALA A 8 9.72 -1.74 13.14
CA ALA A 8 9.88 -2.93 13.97
C ALA A 8 9.10 -4.14 13.43
N GLU A 9 8.03 -3.88 12.67
CA GLU A 9 7.16 -4.90 12.08
C GLU A 9 7.40 -5.10 10.57
N ARG A 10 8.48 -4.52 10.03
CA ARG A 10 8.75 -4.43 8.59
C ARG A 10 8.57 -5.75 7.82
N ASP A 11 8.98 -6.86 8.43
CA ASP A 11 8.94 -8.21 7.84
C ASP A 11 7.53 -8.81 7.83
N ASN A 12 6.61 -8.26 8.63
CA ASN A 12 5.22 -8.68 8.75
C ASN A 12 4.26 -7.79 7.94
N VAL A 13 4.66 -6.58 7.53
CA VAL A 13 3.78 -5.61 6.84
C VAL A 13 3.41 -6.10 5.46
N ILE A 14 2.16 -6.48 5.20
CA ILE A 14 1.69 -6.93 3.87
C ILE A 14 0.99 -5.81 3.08
N GLY A 15 0.60 -4.73 3.73
CA GLY A 15 -0.14 -3.66 3.07
C GLY A 15 -0.06 -2.33 3.79
N LEU A 16 -0.06 -1.26 3.01
CA LEU A 16 -0.17 0.12 3.45
C LEU A 16 -1.36 0.76 2.71
N VAL A 17 -2.36 1.19 3.46
CA VAL A 17 -3.61 1.73 2.91
C VAL A 17 -3.80 3.18 3.36
N PRO A 18 -3.93 4.16 2.44
CA PRO A 18 -4.19 5.54 2.82
C PRO A 18 -5.59 5.68 3.41
N ILE A 19 -5.72 6.34 4.55
CA ILE A 19 -7.01 6.60 5.21
C ILE A 19 -7.13 8.07 5.64
N TYR A 20 -8.36 8.55 5.75
CA TYR A 20 -8.65 9.80 6.45
C TYR A 20 -8.93 9.50 7.92
N THR A 21 -8.45 10.37 8.79
CA THR A 21 -8.72 10.39 10.23
C THR A 21 -9.21 11.78 10.61
N ASP A 22 -9.72 11.95 11.83
CA ASP A 22 -10.14 13.25 12.35
C ASP A 22 -9.01 14.29 12.37
N THR A 23 -7.75 13.83 12.34
CA THR A 23 -6.54 14.68 12.36
C THR A 23 -5.88 14.81 10.98
N GLY A 24 -6.48 14.26 9.92
CA GLY A 24 -5.98 14.33 8.55
C GLY A 24 -5.54 12.97 7.99
N ASN A 25 -4.50 12.97 7.17
CA ASN A 25 -4.04 11.79 6.43
C ASN A 25 -3.21 10.84 7.31
N ALA A 26 -3.60 9.57 7.36
CA ALA A 26 -2.86 8.52 8.03
C ALA A 26 -2.73 7.28 7.12
N THR A 27 -2.05 6.24 7.64
CA THR A 27 -1.87 4.96 6.95
C THR A 27 -2.36 3.82 7.81
N LYS A 28 -3.34 3.07 7.32
CA LYS A 28 -3.69 1.76 7.87
C LYS A 28 -2.62 0.74 7.44
N VAL A 29 -1.97 0.10 8.39
CA VAL A 29 -0.94 -0.92 8.17
C VAL A 29 -1.56 -2.31 8.37
N LEU A 30 -1.37 -3.19 7.40
CA LEU A 30 -1.87 -4.56 7.41
C LEU A 30 -0.73 -5.52 7.69
N LEU A 31 -0.91 -6.47 8.62
CA LEU A 31 0.04 -7.55 8.87
C LEU A 31 -0.40 -8.90 8.33
N LYS A 32 0.60 -9.77 8.13
CA LYS A 32 0.45 -11.21 7.86
C LYS A 32 -0.48 -11.88 8.87
N SER A 33 -0.40 -11.49 10.14
CA SER A 33 -1.21 -12.05 11.23
C SER A 33 -2.69 -11.71 11.15
N GLY A 34 -3.10 -10.78 10.28
CA GLY A 34 -4.43 -10.18 10.30
C GLY A 34 -4.54 -8.97 11.23
N GLU A 35 -3.49 -8.68 12.01
CA GLU A 35 -3.47 -7.46 12.82
C GLU A 35 -3.43 -6.21 11.92
N VAL A 36 -4.16 -5.18 12.34
CA VAL A 36 -4.26 -3.90 11.68
C VAL A 36 -4.05 -2.79 12.71
N TRP A 37 -3.23 -1.79 12.37
CA TRP A 37 -3.16 -0.55 13.16
C TRP A 37 -3.07 0.69 12.26
N ILE A 38 -3.25 1.85 12.90
CA ILE A 38 -3.13 3.15 12.26
C ILE A 38 -1.75 3.73 12.59
N ASP A 39 -0.97 3.99 11.55
CA ASP A 39 0.22 4.80 11.61
C ASP A 39 -0.17 6.25 11.25
N ASN A 40 0.05 7.19 12.16
CA ASN A 40 -0.29 8.61 11.97
C ASN A 40 0.51 9.29 10.86
N ARG A 41 1.49 8.61 10.28
CA ARG A 41 2.25 9.10 9.12
C ARG A 41 1.44 8.89 7.83
N THR A 42 1.59 9.83 6.90
CA THR A 42 1.01 9.72 5.56
C THR A 42 1.55 8.49 4.80
N ILE A 43 0.81 8.03 3.79
CA ILE A 43 1.20 6.89 2.96
C ILE A 43 2.60 7.05 2.33
N LYS A 44 2.97 8.28 1.94
CA LYS A 44 4.29 8.61 1.39
C LYS A 44 5.38 8.37 2.42
N THR A 45 5.17 8.83 3.64
CA THR A 45 6.13 8.68 4.75
C THR A 45 6.22 7.23 5.20
N ALA A 46 5.08 6.55 5.39
CA ALA A 46 5.04 5.13 5.78
C ALA A 46 5.79 4.24 4.77
N ARG A 47 5.55 4.44 3.47
CA ARG A 47 6.29 3.74 2.40
C ARG A 47 7.80 4.01 2.45
N SER A 48 8.18 5.28 2.59
CA SER A 48 9.59 5.69 2.65
C SER A 48 10.31 5.05 3.85
N VAL A 49 9.64 5.04 5.00
CA VAL A 49 10.12 4.41 6.22
C VAL A 49 10.28 2.90 6.05
N LEU A 50 9.29 2.22 5.48
CA LEU A 50 9.36 0.78 5.21
C LEU A 50 10.58 0.47 4.34
N ALA A 51 10.73 1.14 3.20
CA ALA A 51 11.84 0.92 2.29
C ALA A 51 13.21 1.24 2.93
N ARG A 52 13.30 2.35 3.68
CA ARG A 52 14.54 2.73 4.38
C ARG A 52 14.95 1.71 5.43
N SER A 53 13.99 1.05 6.09
CA SER A 53 14.30 -0.02 7.04
C SER A 53 15.03 -1.21 6.39
N TYR A 54 14.99 -1.34 5.06
CA TYR A 54 15.76 -2.31 4.27
C TYR A 54 16.88 -1.67 3.44
N ALA A 55 17.23 -0.41 3.72
CA ALA A 55 18.23 0.36 2.95
C ALA A 55 17.91 0.48 1.44
N ILE A 56 16.62 0.53 1.07
CA ILE A 56 16.18 0.64 -0.33
C ILE A 56 15.99 2.10 -0.73
N ASP A 57 16.61 2.49 -1.84
CA ASP A 57 16.36 3.76 -2.52
C ASP A 57 15.18 3.63 -3.50
N LEU A 58 14.01 4.11 -3.07
CA LEU A 58 12.79 4.12 -3.87
C LEU A 58 12.88 4.99 -5.13
N LYS A 59 13.71 6.05 -5.14
CA LYS A 59 13.84 6.93 -6.31
C LYS A 59 14.65 6.21 -7.39
N ALA A 60 15.78 5.63 -7.01
CA ALA A 60 16.60 4.84 -7.93
C ALA A 60 15.84 3.61 -8.45
N GLN A 61 15.11 2.91 -7.58
CA GLN A 61 14.27 1.78 -7.98
C GLN A 61 13.17 2.20 -8.96
N ARG A 62 12.51 3.34 -8.72
CA ARG A 62 11.46 3.85 -9.62
C ARG A 62 11.99 4.09 -11.03
N LEU A 63 13.14 4.75 -11.19
CA LEU A 63 13.72 5.04 -12.50
C LEU A 63 13.97 3.75 -13.29
N ARG A 64 14.54 2.73 -12.63
CA ARG A 64 14.76 1.42 -13.25
C ARG A 64 13.46 0.74 -13.69
N ILE A 65 12.40 0.82 -12.88
CA ILE A 65 11.10 0.25 -13.23
C ILE A 65 10.47 1.02 -14.40
N GLU A 66 10.57 2.34 -14.43
CA GLU A 66 10.08 3.18 -15.53
C GLU A 66 10.76 2.81 -16.86
N GLU A 67 12.09 2.64 -16.83
CA GLU A 67 12.89 2.18 -17.99
C GLU A 67 12.48 0.77 -18.42
N MET A 68 12.42 -0.17 -17.47
CA MET A 68 12.09 -1.58 -17.75
C MET A 68 10.70 -1.76 -18.34
N LEU A 69 9.70 -1.01 -17.85
CA LEU A 69 8.31 -1.13 -18.30
C LEU A 69 7.94 -0.14 -19.41
N ASN A 70 8.88 0.75 -19.79
CA ASN A 70 8.65 1.86 -20.71
C ASN A 70 7.36 2.64 -20.41
N ARG A 71 7.09 2.87 -19.11
CA ARG A 71 5.83 3.46 -18.64
C ARG A 71 6.07 4.38 -17.47
N LYS A 72 5.38 5.53 -17.49
CA LYS A 72 5.23 6.44 -16.35
C LYS A 72 3.88 6.20 -15.65
N GLY A 73 3.80 6.51 -14.35
CA GLY A 73 2.57 6.45 -13.56
C GLY A 73 2.68 5.67 -12.24
N PRO A 74 1.57 5.07 -11.75
CA PRO A 74 1.58 4.14 -10.62
C PRO A 74 2.45 2.93 -10.96
N LEU A 75 3.48 2.71 -10.15
CA LEU A 75 4.47 1.66 -10.35
C LEU A 75 4.69 0.91 -9.04
N PRO A 76 4.91 -0.41 -9.07
CA PRO A 76 5.23 -1.12 -7.85
C PRO A 76 6.55 -0.60 -7.26
N PHE A 77 6.78 -0.93 -5.99
CA PHE A 77 8.13 -0.99 -5.44
C PHE A 77 8.35 -2.40 -4.92
N PHE A 78 9.60 -2.80 -4.77
CA PHE A 78 9.92 -4.14 -4.29
C PHE A 78 10.97 -4.13 -3.19
N ILE A 79 10.85 -5.09 -2.28
CA ILE A 79 11.77 -5.33 -1.17
C ILE A 79 12.15 -6.82 -1.23
N ASN A 80 13.38 -7.12 -1.62
CA ASN A 80 13.79 -8.50 -1.94
C ASN A 80 12.80 -9.14 -2.94
N GLN A 81 12.17 -10.26 -2.56
CA GLN A 81 11.18 -10.97 -3.39
C GLN A 81 9.74 -10.41 -3.26
N ARG A 82 9.54 -9.38 -2.45
CA ARG A 82 8.22 -8.84 -2.12
C ARG A 82 7.89 -7.69 -3.06
N VAL A 83 6.85 -7.83 -3.87
CA VAL A 83 6.44 -6.79 -4.82
C VAL A 83 5.18 -6.12 -4.28
N PHE A 84 5.31 -4.84 -3.93
CA PHE A 84 4.21 -4.01 -3.44
C PHE A 84 3.55 -3.27 -4.60
N MET A 85 2.40 -3.78 -5.02
CA MET A 85 1.59 -3.21 -6.10
C MET A 85 0.84 -1.97 -5.64
N GLN A 86 0.80 -0.95 -6.50
CA GLN A 86 -0.02 0.24 -6.29
C GLN A 86 -1.48 -0.04 -6.65
N LEU A 87 -2.37 0.08 -5.67
CA LEU A 87 -3.82 -0.03 -5.85
C LEU A 87 -4.49 1.27 -5.43
N LYS A 88 -5.49 1.76 -6.17
CA LYS A 88 -6.27 2.94 -5.77
C LYS A 88 -7.24 2.50 -4.67
N LEU A 89 -6.91 2.78 -3.42
CA LEU A 89 -7.62 2.26 -2.23
C LEU A 89 -8.40 3.34 -1.47
N ARG A 90 -8.43 4.56 -2.00
CA ARG A 90 -9.14 5.70 -1.45
C ARG A 90 -9.77 6.54 -2.57
N GLN A 91 -10.92 7.15 -2.30
CA GLN A 91 -11.51 8.15 -3.19
C GLN A 91 -10.90 9.52 -2.90
N ALA A 92 -10.50 10.24 -3.94
CA ALA A 92 -9.92 11.58 -3.81
C ALA A 92 -10.97 12.57 -3.31
N VAL A 93 -10.63 13.36 -2.30
CA VAL A 93 -11.45 14.51 -1.84
C VAL A 93 -10.89 15.83 -2.40
N SER A 94 -9.64 15.84 -2.88
CA SER A 94 -8.99 16.98 -3.55
C SER A 94 -8.04 16.51 -4.65
N GLU A 95 -7.66 17.39 -5.58
CA GLU A 95 -6.86 17.06 -6.78
C GLU A 95 -5.50 16.41 -6.46
N ASN A 96 -4.88 16.75 -5.34
CA ASN A 96 -3.56 16.26 -4.95
C ASN A 96 -3.63 15.11 -3.93
N ASP A 97 -4.79 14.45 -3.83
CA ASP A 97 -4.99 13.44 -2.83
C ASP A 97 -4.25 12.13 -3.12
N MET A 98 -3.52 11.63 -2.12
CA MET A 98 -2.74 10.40 -2.23
C MET A 98 -3.65 9.17 -2.06
N VAL A 99 -4.27 8.76 -3.16
CA VAL A 99 -5.28 7.70 -3.19
C VAL A 99 -4.74 6.27 -3.30
N TYR A 100 -3.46 6.12 -3.65
CA TYR A 100 -2.85 4.82 -3.88
C TYR A 100 -2.25 4.24 -2.60
N GLY A 101 -2.65 3.00 -2.27
CA GLY A 101 -1.99 2.15 -1.30
C GLY A 101 -1.05 1.15 -1.95
N PHE A 102 -0.34 0.40 -1.13
CA PHE A 102 0.71 -0.53 -1.54
C PHE A 102 0.49 -1.89 -0.90
N ILE A 103 0.23 -2.92 -1.70
CA ILE A 103 -0.09 -4.27 -1.23
C ILE A 103 0.94 -5.27 -1.77
N ASP A 104 1.52 -6.08 -0.90
CA ASP A 104 2.40 -7.19 -1.27
C ASP A 104 1.60 -8.23 -2.07
N ILE A 105 1.93 -8.40 -3.36
CA ILE A 105 1.15 -9.21 -4.30
C ILE A 105 1.04 -10.68 -3.86
N ASN A 106 2.03 -11.17 -3.11
CA ASN A 106 2.03 -12.53 -2.58
C ASN A 106 0.91 -12.78 -1.56
N TYR A 107 0.29 -11.70 -1.07
CA TYR A 107 -0.80 -11.74 -0.10
C TYR A 107 -2.16 -11.41 -0.73
N ILE A 108 -2.24 -11.16 -2.04
CA ILE A 108 -3.52 -11.04 -2.76
C ILE A 108 -3.99 -12.46 -3.10
N LYS A 109 -5.07 -12.90 -2.45
CA LYS A 109 -5.68 -14.21 -2.69
C LYS A 109 -6.51 -14.21 -3.97
N SER A 110 -7.33 -13.20 -4.17
CA SER A 110 -8.17 -13.03 -5.35
C SER A 110 -8.50 -11.57 -5.61
N LEU A 111 -8.83 -11.28 -6.87
CA LEU A 111 -9.46 -10.04 -7.28
C LEU A 111 -10.88 -10.39 -7.74
N GLU A 112 -11.87 -9.75 -7.12
CA GLU A 112 -13.28 -10.03 -7.39
C GLU A 112 -13.97 -8.79 -7.94
N SER A 113 -14.75 -9.00 -8.99
CA SER A 113 -15.65 -8.00 -9.54
C SER A 113 -16.95 -8.00 -8.75
N ILE A 114 -17.37 -6.84 -8.27
CA ILE A 114 -18.63 -6.60 -7.58
C ILE A 114 -19.50 -5.64 -8.39
N ASP A 115 -20.81 -5.65 -8.14
CA ASP A 115 -21.80 -4.83 -8.85
C ASP A 115 -21.73 -4.98 -10.39
N ASN A 116 -21.81 -6.22 -10.88
CA ASN A 116 -21.72 -6.54 -12.32
C ASN A 116 -20.44 -6.02 -13.01
N GLY A 117 -19.32 -5.93 -12.26
CA GLY A 117 -18.05 -5.44 -12.78
C GLY A 117 -17.83 -3.93 -12.64
N ALA A 118 -18.77 -3.20 -12.04
CA ALA A 118 -18.61 -1.78 -11.81
C ALA A 118 -17.59 -1.45 -10.70
N ARG A 119 -17.31 -2.41 -9.81
CA ARG A 119 -16.37 -2.25 -8.69
C ARG A 119 -15.45 -3.47 -8.58
N CYS A 120 -14.30 -3.29 -7.95
CA CYS A 120 -13.33 -4.35 -7.71
C CYS A 120 -12.97 -4.42 -6.22
N GLU A 121 -12.87 -5.63 -5.67
CA GLU A 121 -12.29 -5.89 -4.35
C GLU A 121 -11.05 -6.79 -4.48
N ALA A 122 -10.00 -6.45 -3.75
CA ALA A 122 -8.88 -7.34 -3.49
C ALA A 122 -9.12 -8.07 -2.17
N ILE A 123 -9.14 -9.40 -2.22
CA ILE A 123 -9.20 -10.25 -1.04
C ILE A 123 -7.79 -10.67 -0.68
N LEU A 124 -7.38 -10.40 0.56
CA LEU A 124 -6.08 -10.79 1.06
C LEU A 124 -6.10 -12.17 1.72
N THR A 125 -4.95 -12.81 1.78
CA THR A 125 -4.79 -14.14 2.40
C THR A 125 -5.06 -14.13 3.91
N ASN A 126 -4.97 -12.97 4.57
CA ASN A 126 -5.35 -12.79 5.97
C ASN A 126 -6.86 -12.51 6.18
N GLY A 127 -7.66 -12.48 5.11
CA GLY A 127 -9.11 -12.26 5.16
C GLY A 127 -9.55 -10.80 4.98
N GLU A 128 -8.63 -9.83 5.00
CA GLU A 128 -8.97 -8.42 4.72
C GLU A 128 -9.50 -8.24 3.29
N ARG A 129 -10.50 -7.37 3.13
CA ARG A 129 -11.09 -7.00 1.84
C ARG A 129 -10.84 -5.53 1.56
N LEU A 130 -10.23 -5.23 0.42
CA LEU A 130 -9.87 -3.87 0.02
C LEU A 130 -10.64 -3.46 -1.23
N LYS A 131 -11.47 -2.43 -1.11
CA LYS A 131 -12.13 -1.82 -2.28
C LYS A 131 -11.08 -1.14 -3.15
N VAL A 132 -11.04 -1.51 -4.42
CA VAL A 132 -10.16 -0.94 -5.43
C VAL A 132 -11.01 -0.03 -6.32
N PHE A 133 -10.69 1.27 -6.31
CA PHE A 133 -11.43 2.28 -7.06
C PHE A 133 -10.90 2.39 -8.49
N SER A 134 -11.78 2.63 -9.44
CA SER A 134 -11.41 3.02 -10.80
C SER A 134 -10.99 4.49 -10.86
N GLY A 135 -10.19 4.83 -11.87
CA GLY A 135 -9.74 6.18 -12.21
C GLY A 135 -10.69 6.85 -13.16
#